data_AF-A0A7C5JN10-F1
#
_entry.id   AF-A0A7C5JN10-F1
#
_cell.length_a   1.000
_cell.length_b   1.000
_cell.length_c   1.000
_cell.angle_alpha   90.00
_cell.angle_beta   90.00
_cell.angle_gamma   90.00
#
_symmetry.space_group_name_H-M   'P 1'
#
loop_
_entity.id
_entity.type
_entity.pdbx_description
1 polymer ?
#
loop_
_entity_poly.entity_id
_entity_poly.type
_entity_poly.pdbx_seq_one_letter_code
_entity_poly.pdbx_strand_id
1 'polypeptide(L)'
;FIPVILVRKGLSISVTGVKDLTRPGLRLGFGDERSAAVGQVTLSILKKNGIDPGEITKSVVYKSGTVDELGIAIKMGTIDATIVWDATARYYTNFGTIVEIPPENNVFSIIPIVVLKFSEHPDVAKKFVEFVTSDRGKEIVKNAGWSLIPPASK
;
A
#
# COMPACT_ATOMS: atom_id res chain seq x y z
N PHE A 1 4.82 -4.72 -3.95
CA PHE A 1 3.74 -3.71 -3.83
C PHE A 1 4.35 -2.34 -3.65
N ILE A 2 3.78 -1.34 -4.31
CA ILE A 2 4.23 0.05 -4.23
C ILE A 2 3.21 0.81 -3.39
N PRO A 3 3.58 1.32 -2.21
CA PRO A 3 2.68 2.17 -1.44
C PRO A 3 2.39 3.47 -2.17
N VAL A 4 1.12 3.86 -2.16
CA VAL A 4 0.61 5.12 -2.69
C VAL A 4 -0.32 5.74 -1.66
N ILE A 5 -0.53 7.06 -1.75
CA ILE A 5 -1.57 7.72 -0.96
C ILE A 5 -2.85 7.69 -1.80
N LEU A 6 -3.94 7.17 -1.25
CA LEU A 6 -5.26 7.26 -1.85
C LEU A 6 -6.03 8.37 -1.15
N VAL A 7 -6.39 9.41 -1.90
CA VAL A 7 -7.05 10.61 -1.39
C VAL A 7 -8.48 10.64 -1.92
N ARG A 8 -9.47 10.85 -1.05
CA ARG A 8 -10.88 10.95 -1.45
C ARG A 8 -11.07 12.12 -2.43
N LYS A 9 -11.83 11.88 -3.51
CA LYS A 9 -12.18 12.95 -4.46
C LYS A 9 -13.07 14.02 -3.80
N GLY A 10 -12.93 15.26 -4.26
CA GLY A 10 -13.70 16.40 -3.74
C GLY A 10 -13.21 16.93 -2.39
N LEU A 11 -12.06 16.46 -1.89
CA LEU A 11 -11.42 17.02 -0.71
C LEU A 11 -10.86 18.43 -1.02
N SER A 12 -11.17 19.41 -0.17
CA SER A 12 -10.66 20.78 -0.31
C SER A 12 -9.19 20.92 0.09
N ILE A 13 -8.70 20.03 0.96
CA ILE A 13 -7.30 19.96 1.38
C ILE A 13 -6.52 19.21 0.31
N SER A 14 -5.56 19.88 -0.33
CA SER A 14 -4.67 19.25 -1.29
C SER A 14 -3.69 18.32 -0.56
N VAL A 15 -3.56 17.07 -1.03
CA VAL A 15 -2.59 16.08 -0.55
C VAL A 15 -1.76 15.67 -1.75
N THR A 16 -0.48 16.03 -1.74
CA THR A 16 0.47 15.80 -2.86
C THR A 16 1.65 14.92 -2.46
N GLY A 17 1.77 14.58 -1.18
CA GLY A 17 2.80 13.69 -0.67
C GLY A 17 2.62 13.37 0.81
N VAL A 18 3.54 12.57 1.35
CA VAL A 18 3.46 12.01 2.72
C VAL A 18 3.40 13.10 3.79
N LYS A 19 4.16 14.19 3.62
CA LYS A 19 4.16 15.32 4.56
C LYS A 19 2.80 16.03 4.67
N ASP A 20 1.99 15.99 3.62
CA ASP A 20 0.67 16.63 3.66
C ASP A 20 -0.32 15.90 4.56
N LEU A 21 -0.03 14.65 4.97
CA LEU A 21 -0.85 13.90 5.91
C LEU A 21 -0.83 14.52 7.32
N THR A 22 0.12 15.39 7.65
CA THR A 22 0.15 16.11 8.93
C THR A 22 -0.74 17.36 8.95
N ARG A 23 -1.35 17.73 7.81
CA ARG A 23 -2.21 18.91 7.75
C ARG A 23 -3.44 18.72 8.65
N PRO A 24 -3.81 19.75 9.44
CA PRO A 24 -4.98 19.68 10.30
C PRO A 24 -6.26 19.55 9.48
N GLY A 25 -7.27 18.90 10.05
CA GLY A 25 -8.60 18.73 9.42
C GLY A 25 -8.71 17.53 8.48
N LEU A 26 -7.64 16.76 8.27
CA LEU A 26 -7.70 15.48 7.58
C LEU A 26 -8.22 14.37 8.51
N ARG A 27 -9.14 13.54 8.02
CA ARG A 27 -9.47 12.25 8.64
C ARG A 27 -8.66 11.16 7.96
N LEU A 28 -7.68 10.59 8.65
CA LEU A 28 -6.81 9.57 8.12
C LEU A 28 -7.30 8.18 8.53
N GLY A 29 -7.13 7.22 7.63
CA GLY A 29 -7.25 5.80 7.94
C GLY A 29 -5.96 5.07 7.59
N PHE A 30 -5.50 4.19 8.46
CA PHE A 30 -4.30 3.38 8.20
C PHE A 30 -4.53 1.91 8.56
N GLY A 31 -3.73 1.02 7.96
CA GLY A 31 -3.71 -0.37 8.40
C GLY A 31 -3.20 -0.45 9.83
N ASP A 32 -3.81 -1.30 10.64
CA ASP A 32 -3.29 -1.66 11.95
C ASP A 32 -1.95 -2.39 11.76
N GLU A 33 -0.91 -1.85 12.37
CA GLU A 33 0.45 -2.34 12.25
C GLU A 33 0.64 -3.77 12.79
N ARG A 34 -0.29 -4.27 13.61
CA ARG A 34 -0.21 -5.63 14.19
C ARG A 34 -0.84 -6.69 13.30
N SER A 35 -1.72 -6.31 12.38
CA SER A 35 -2.49 -7.26 11.54
C SER A 35 -2.32 -7.04 10.04
N ALA A 36 -2.11 -5.79 9.60
CA ALA A 36 -1.97 -5.45 8.20
C ALA A 36 -0.52 -5.08 7.86
N ALA A 37 0.08 -5.77 6.88
CA ALA A 37 1.43 -5.45 6.40
C ALA A 37 1.59 -3.98 5.96
N VAL A 38 0.53 -3.38 5.41
CA VAL A 38 0.52 -1.96 5.01
C VAL A 38 0.64 -1.01 6.20
N GLY A 39 0.21 -1.42 7.40
CA GLY A 39 0.35 -0.62 8.62
C GLY A 39 1.81 -0.46 9.03
N GLN A 40 2.58 -1.55 9.07
CA GLN A 40 4.03 -1.50 9.33
C GLN A 40 4.78 -0.70 8.28
N VAL A 41 4.42 -0.87 7.00
CA VAL A 41 5.02 -0.10 5.90
C VAL A 41 4.66 1.38 6.00
N THR A 42 3.43 1.71 6.39
CA THR A 42 3.00 3.09 6.65
C THR A 42 3.85 3.75 7.74
N LEU A 43 4.06 3.09 8.89
CA LEU A 43 4.94 3.61 9.95
C LEU A 43 6.38 3.81 9.44
N SER A 44 6.87 2.89 8.63
CA SER A 44 8.21 2.99 8.02
C SER A 44 8.31 4.18 7.05
N ILE A 45 7.27 4.44 6.25
CA ILE A 45 7.17 5.60 5.35
C ILE A 45 7.14 6.89 6.16
N LEU A 46 6.31 6.98 7.20
CA LEU A 46 6.21 8.17 8.06
C LEU A 46 7.57 8.49 8.69
N LYS A 47 8.22 7.49 9.29
CA LYS A 47 9.56 7.62 9.87
C LYS A 47 10.59 8.09 8.84
N LYS A 48 10.59 7.50 7.64
CA LYS A 48 11.50 7.88 6.54
C LYS A 48 11.30 9.34 6.09
N ASN A 49 10.10 9.87 6.24
CA ASN A 49 9.77 11.27 5.93
C ASN A 49 9.93 12.23 7.12
N GLY A 50 10.45 11.74 8.25
CA GLY A 50 10.67 12.53 9.47
C GLY A 50 9.38 12.90 10.21
N ILE A 51 8.30 12.14 10.01
CA ILE A 51 7.02 12.37 10.66
C ILE A 51 6.89 11.44 11.86
N ASP A 52 6.73 12.02 13.04
CA ASP A 52 6.39 11.25 14.24
C ASP A 52 4.90 10.86 14.19
N PRO A 53 4.54 9.59 14.47
CA PRO A 53 3.13 9.18 14.53
C PRO A 53 2.27 10.07 15.44
N GLY A 54 2.84 10.67 16.48
CA GLY A 54 2.18 11.63 17.37
C GLY A 54 1.63 12.86 16.64
N GLU A 55 2.28 13.30 15.55
CA GLU A 55 1.84 14.44 14.74
C GLU A 55 0.52 14.19 14.02
N ILE A 56 0.24 12.92 13.68
CA ILE A 56 -0.95 12.53 12.92
C ILE A 56 -1.97 11.76 13.75
N THR A 57 -1.63 11.32 14.96
CA THR A 57 -2.49 10.47 15.80
C THR A 57 -3.90 11.02 15.96
N LYS A 58 -4.05 12.34 16.16
CA LYS A 58 -5.36 12.99 16.29
C LYS A 58 -6.19 12.99 15.00
N SER A 59 -5.52 12.91 13.86
CA SER A 59 -6.14 12.83 12.54
C SER A 59 -6.51 11.39 12.17
N VAL A 60 -5.92 10.37 12.80
CA VAL A 60 -6.24 8.95 12.54
C VAL A 60 -7.57 8.58 13.20
N VAL A 61 -8.62 8.45 12.38
CA VAL A 61 -9.98 8.11 12.83
C VAL A 61 -10.35 6.66 12.57
N TYR A 62 -9.52 5.92 11.83
CA TYR A 62 -9.78 4.53 11.48
C TYR A 62 -8.47 3.72 11.42
N LYS A 63 -8.46 2.58 12.12
CA LYS A 63 -7.43 1.54 11.97
C LYS A 63 -8.09 0.27 11.43
N SER A 64 -7.55 -0.24 10.34
CA SER A 64 -8.14 -1.36 9.60
C SER A 64 -7.30 -2.63 9.70
N GLY A 65 -7.97 -3.79 9.76
CA GLY A 65 -7.29 -5.08 9.78
C GLY A 65 -6.77 -5.53 8.41
N THR A 66 -7.27 -4.94 7.32
CA THR A 66 -6.93 -5.32 5.95
C THR A 66 -6.77 -4.09 5.05
N VAL A 67 -6.02 -4.20 3.95
CA VAL A 67 -5.86 -3.05 3.05
C VAL A 67 -7.14 -2.72 2.28
N ASP A 68 -8.02 -3.70 2.03
CA ASP A 68 -9.25 -3.53 1.26
C ASP A 68 -10.27 -2.66 1.97
N GLU A 69 -10.40 -2.82 3.28
CA GLU A 69 -11.23 -1.99 4.16
C GLU A 69 -10.87 -0.49 4.09
N LEU A 70 -9.60 -0.15 3.91
CA LEU A 70 -9.16 1.24 3.73
C LEU A 70 -9.69 1.85 2.42
N GLY A 71 -9.68 1.07 1.34
CA GLY A 71 -10.27 1.49 0.07
C GLY A 71 -11.79 1.68 0.18
N ILE A 72 -12.48 0.79 0.90
CA ILE A 72 -13.91 0.93 1.21
C ILE A 72 -14.17 2.20 2.02
N ALA A 73 -13.33 2.51 3.01
CA ALA A 73 -13.47 3.72 3.81
C ALA A 73 -13.33 5.01 2.98
N ILE A 74 -12.41 5.05 2.01
CA ILE A 74 -12.32 6.14 1.03
C ILE A 74 -13.61 6.23 0.20
N LYS A 75 -14.10 5.10 -0.31
CA LYS A 75 -15.34 5.03 -1.10
C LYS A 75 -16.56 5.54 -0.31
N MET A 76 -16.65 5.20 0.98
CA MET A 76 -17.73 5.64 1.87
C MET A 76 -17.55 7.08 2.36
N GLY A 77 -16.38 7.67 2.18
CA GLY A 77 -16.06 9.01 2.68
C GLY A 77 -15.93 9.10 4.21
N THR A 78 -15.72 7.96 4.89
CA THR A 78 -15.47 7.92 6.34
C THR A 78 -14.06 8.38 6.68
N ILE A 79 -13.12 8.29 5.73
CA ILE A 79 -11.78 8.88 5.78
C ILE A 79 -11.51 9.72 4.53
N ASP A 80 -10.52 10.60 4.61
CA ASP A 80 -10.10 11.54 3.57
C ASP A 80 -8.82 11.09 2.84
N ALA A 81 -7.88 10.46 3.56
CA ALA A 81 -6.66 9.93 2.96
C ALA A 81 -6.16 8.67 3.69
N THR A 82 -5.45 7.82 2.96
CA THR A 82 -4.82 6.60 3.47
C THR A 82 -3.57 6.24 2.67
N ILE A 83 -2.68 5.43 3.25
CA ILE A 83 -1.61 4.76 2.50
C ILE A 83 -2.04 3.32 2.23
N VAL A 84 -2.09 2.95 0.95
CA VAL A 84 -2.49 1.63 0.46
C VAL A 84 -1.51 1.14 -0.61
N TRP A 85 -1.62 -0.12 -1.04
CA TRP A 85 -0.88 -0.59 -2.20
C TRP A 85 -1.46 0.00 -3.49
N ASP A 86 -0.60 0.27 -4.47
CA ASP A 86 -0.96 0.72 -5.81
C ASP A 86 -2.02 -0.19 -6.45
N ALA A 87 -1.86 -1.51 -6.30
CA ALA A 87 -2.82 -2.47 -6.82
C ALA A 87 -4.20 -2.37 -6.16
N THR A 88 -4.28 -2.13 -4.85
CA THR A 88 -5.56 -1.89 -4.16
C THR A 88 -6.17 -0.57 -4.61
N ALA A 89 -5.37 0.49 -4.68
CA ALA A 89 -5.82 1.83 -5.04
C ALA A 89 -6.51 1.90 -6.41
N ARG A 90 -6.05 1.09 -7.38
CA ARG A 90 -6.62 1.02 -8.74
C ARG A 90 -8.11 0.67 -8.75
N TYR A 91 -8.58 -0.15 -7.81
CA TYR A 91 -10.00 -0.51 -7.68
C TYR A 91 -10.89 0.66 -7.21
N TYR A 92 -10.30 1.73 -6.67
CA TYR A 92 -11.03 2.84 -6.04
C TYR A 92 -10.85 4.18 -6.77
N THR A 93 -10.30 4.18 -7.98
CA THR A 93 -10.05 5.41 -8.78
C THR A 93 -11.31 6.20 -9.16
N ASN A 94 -12.50 5.60 -9.09
CA ASN A 94 -13.76 6.33 -9.22
C ASN A 94 -14.04 7.24 -8.01
N PHE A 95 -13.57 6.86 -6.82
CA PHE A 95 -13.86 7.51 -5.54
C PHE A 95 -12.67 8.29 -4.96
N GLY A 96 -11.45 7.92 -5.35
CA GLY A 96 -10.22 8.56 -4.90
C GLY A 96 -9.24 8.87 -6.02
N THR A 97 -8.30 9.74 -5.73
CA THR A 97 -7.14 10.09 -6.55
C THR A 97 -5.91 9.41 -5.95
N ILE A 98 -5.13 8.75 -6.82
CA ILE A 98 -3.86 8.14 -6.43
C ILE A 98 -2.78 9.22 -6.46
N VAL A 99 -2.07 9.37 -5.35
CA VAL A 99 -0.92 10.24 -5.21
C VAL A 99 0.29 9.34 -4.99
N GLU A 100 1.18 9.33 -5.98
CA GLU A 100 2.41 8.56 -5.92
C GLU A 100 3.35 9.10 -4.84
N ILE A 101 3.99 8.21 -4.09
CA ILE A 101 5.04 8.59 -3.14
C ILE A 101 6.38 8.38 -3.85
N PRO A 102 7.20 9.43 -4.04
CA PRO A 102 8.49 9.32 -4.70
C PRO A 102 9.38 8.25 -4.05
N PRO A 103 10.20 7.50 -4.81
CA PRO A 103 11.01 6.39 -4.28
C PRO A 103 11.90 6.77 -3.08
N GLU A 104 12.49 7.96 -3.10
CA GLU A 104 13.29 8.54 -2.03
C GLU A 104 12.50 8.78 -0.73
N ASN A 105 11.17 8.85 -0.81
CA ASN A 105 10.24 9.04 0.29
C ASN A 105 9.40 7.79 0.60
N ASN A 106 9.57 6.70 -0.17
CA ASN A 106 8.75 5.50 -0.08
C ASN A 106 9.49 4.31 0.55
N VAL A 107 8.75 3.29 0.97
CA VAL A 107 9.27 2.00 1.45
C VAL A 107 8.52 0.89 0.74
N PHE A 108 9.16 0.23 -0.23
CA PHE A 108 8.50 -0.81 -1.03
C PHE A 108 8.40 -2.14 -0.29
N SER A 109 7.30 -2.87 -0.52
CA SER A 109 7.12 -4.22 0.02
C SER A 109 7.39 -5.26 -1.07
N ILE A 110 8.42 -6.09 -0.87
CA ILE A 110 8.71 -7.24 -1.74
C ILE A 110 7.80 -8.39 -1.32
N ILE A 111 7.11 -9.00 -2.27
CA ILE A 111 6.23 -10.14 -2.03
C ILE A 111 6.96 -11.41 -2.48
N PRO A 112 7.54 -12.19 -1.56
CA PRO A 112 8.23 -13.42 -1.92
C PRO A 112 7.23 -14.53 -2.20
N ILE A 113 7.61 -15.45 -3.09
CA ILE A 113 6.97 -16.77 -3.24
C ILE A 113 7.95 -17.83 -2.72
N VAL A 114 7.47 -18.73 -1.86
CA VAL A 114 8.32 -19.71 -1.16
C VAL A 114 7.65 -21.08 -1.09
N VAL A 115 8.45 -22.13 -0.98
CA VAL A 115 7.98 -23.49 -0.68
C VAL A 115 8.06 -23.73 0.82
N LEU A 116 6.95 -24.19 1.42
CA LEU A 116 6.91 -24.50 2.84
C LEU A 116 7.72 -25.77 3.14
N LYS A 117 8.53 -25.74 4.20
CA LYS A 117 9.38 -26.86 4.62
C LYS A 117 8.58 -28.14 4.93
N PHE A 118 7.34 -27.98 5.40
CA PHE A 118 6.43 -29.06 5.77
C PHE A 118 5.37 -29.35 4.69
N SER A 119 5.58 -28.90 3.45
CA SER A 119 4.66 -29.21 2.35
C SER A 119 4.60 -30.72 2.11
N GLU A 120 3.39 -31.27 2.00
CA GLU A 120 3.15 -32.67 1.59
C GLU A 120 3.38 -32.89 0.08
N HIS A 121 3.55 -31.79 -0.68
CA HIS A 121 3.74 -31.81 -2.14
C HIS A 121 4.91 -30.90 -2.60
N PRO A 122 6.14 -31.11 -2.08
CA PRO A 122 7.25 -30.18 -2.29
C PRO A 122 7.65 -30.06 -3.77
N ASP A 123 7.56 -31.13 -4.56
CA ASP A 123 7.99 -31.09 -5.97
C ASP A 123 6.99 -30.34 -6.86
N VAL A 124 5.67 -30.49 -6.59
CA VAL A 124 4.64 -29.71 -7.29
C VAL A 124 4.72 -28.24 -6.88
N ALA A 125 4.95 -27.96 -5.59
CA ALA A 125 5.16 -26.61 -5.10
C ALA A 125 6.37 -25.93 -5.77
N LYS A 126 7.50 -26.64 -5.90
CA LYS A 126 8.69 -26.14 -6.63
C LYS A 126 8.37 -25.81 -8.09
N LYS A 127 7.69 -26.72 -8.80
CA LYS A 127 7.26 -26.47 -10.19
C LYS A 127 6.36 -25.24 -10.31
N PHE A 128 5.50 -24.99 -9.32
CA PHE A 128 4.68 -23.78 -9.29
C PHE A 128 5.53 -22.51 -9.07
N VAL A 129 6.50 -22.55 -8.14
CA VAL A 129 7.44 -21.44 -7.96
C VAL A 129 8.23 -21.17 -9.24
N GLU A 130 8.76 -22.21 -9.88
CA GLU A 130 9.46 -22.10 -11.17
C GLU A 130 8.56 -21.48 -12.25
N PHE A 131 7.29 -21.91 -12.34
CA PHE A 131 6.33 -21.33 -13.26
C PHE A 131 6.08 -19.84 -13.00
N VAL A 132 5.78 -19.45 -11.76
CA VAL A 132 5.51 -18.05 -11.40
C VAL A 132 6.72 -17.15 -11.65
N THR A 133 7.93 -17.67 -11.45
CA THR A 133 9.20 -16.94 -11.62
C THR A 133 9.80 -17.02 -13.03
N SER A 134 9.22 -17.84 -13.91
CA SER A 134 9.57 -17.90 -15.34
C SER A 134 9.20 -16.62 -16.09
N ASP A 135 9.72 -16.44 -17.30
CA ASP A 135 9.38 -15.28 -18.14
C ASP A 135 7.88 -15.20 -18.44
N ARG A 136 7.24 -16.35 -18.71
CA ARG A 136 5.79 -16.43 -18.90
C ARG A 136 5.03 -16.04 -17.63
N GLY A 137 5.46 -16.51 -16.47
CA GLY A 137 4.85 -16.16 -15.18
C GLY A 137 4.94 -14.66 -14.89
N LYS A 138 6.15 -14.09 -15.08
CA LYS A 138 6.41 -12.66 -14.95
C LYS A 138 5.57 -11.82 -15.91
N GLU A 139 5.37 -12.28 -17.15
CA GLU A 139 4.52 -11.59 -18.12
C GLU A 139 3.05 -11.57 -17.68
N ILE A 140 2.53 -12.69 -17.16
CA ILE A 140 1.17 -12.75 -16.59
C ILE A 140 1.02 -11.74 -15.44
N VAL A 141 1.99 -11.71 -14.52
CA VAL A 141 2.00 -10.79 -13.39
C VAL A 141 2.02 -9.33 -13.85
N LYS A 142 2.86 -9.01 -14.85
CA LYS A 142 2.93 -7.68 -15.45
C LYS A 142 1.63 -7.28 -16.16
N ASN A 143 1.02 -8.19 -16.91
CA ASN A 143 -0.24 -7.94 -17.64
C ASN A 143 -1.43 -7.76 -16.69
N ALA A 144 -1.40 -8.40 -15.52
CA ALA A 144 -2.33 -8.13 -14.43
C ALA A 144 -2.04 -6.81 -13.69
N GLY A 145 -1.02 -6.06 -14.12
CA GLY A 145 -0.68 -4.73 -13.63
C GLY A 145 0.28 -4.70 -12.43
N TRP A 146 0.85 -5.83 -12.02
CA TRP A 146 1.75 -5.86 -10.87
C TRP A 146 3.19 -5.54 -11.26
N SER A 147 3.90 -4.88 -10.35
CA SER A 147 5.33 -4.56 -10.55
C SER A 147 6.22 -5.76 -10.21
N LEU A 148 7.17 -6.07 -11.08
CA LEU A 148 8.14 -7.17 -10.90
C LEU A 148 9.37 -6.77 -10.08
N ILE A 149 9.73 -5.49 -10.14
CA ILE A 149 10.86 -4.91 -9.41
C ILE A 149 10.44 -3.60 -8.74
N PRO A 150 11.04 -3.23 -7.61
CA PRO A 150 10.81 -1.92 -7.00
C PRO A 150 11.25 -0.78 -7.94
N PRO A 151 10.58 0.38 -7.91
CA PRO A 151 11.05 1.59 -8.59
C PRO A 151 12.45 2.01 -8.12
N ALA A 152 13.31 2.45 -9.04
CA ALA A 152 14.61 3.02 -8.71
C ALA A 152 14.48 4.45 -8.18
N SER A 153 15.30 4.83 -7.19
CA SER A 153 15.53 6.25 -6.86
C SER A 153 16.30 6.91 -8.00
N LYS A 154 15.91 8.13 -8.37
CA LYS A 154 16.69 8.98 -9.28
C LYS A 154 17.96 9.50 -8.60
#